data_AF-A0AAP8JE27-F1
#
_entry.id   AF-A0AAP8JE27-F1
#
_cell.length_a   1.000
_cell.length_b   1.000
_cell.length_c   1.000
_cell.angle_alpha   90.00
_cell.angle_beta   90.00
_cell.angle_gamma   90.00
#
_symmetry.space_group_name_H-M   'P 1'
#
loop_
_entity.id
_entity.type
_entity.pdbx_description
1 polymer ?
#
loop_
_entity_poly.entity_id
_entity_poly.type
_entity_poly.pdbx_seq_one_letter_code
_entity_poly.pdbx_strand_id
1 'polypeptide(L)'
;MSDLSLIFSKFSFLGNPTKLIKIFLQLENLIKKQKSNYPKPDVSDELYVKVEDDIYRLHKKKFIKEVILPNEANVIILSKLALANSLKIVGKPEDGDLNQILKALRKEMDLKKCQEIINEISDSFLTNLSIKEWIKIIRKQMS
;
A
#
# COMPACT_ATOMS: atom_id res chain seq x y z
N MET A 1 -14.67 -7.20 12.91
CA MET A 1 -13.61 -8.24 12.80
C MET A 1 -13.62 -8.98 11.46
N SER A 2 -14.74 -9.11 10.75
CA SER A 2 -14.82 -9.80 9.44
C SER A 2 -13.95 -9.18 8.35
N ASP A 3 -13.70 -7.86 8.42
CA ASP A 3 -13.12 -7.21 7.26
C ASP A 3 -11.61 -7.37 7.10
N LEU A 4 -10.93 -7.43 8.24
CA LEU A 4 -9.49 -7.54 8.37
C LEU A 4 -9.01 -8.96 8.14
N SER A 5 -9.71 -9.94 8.70
CA SER A 5 -9.40 -11.35 8.47
C SER A 5 -9.50 -11.70 6.99
N LEU A 6 -10.43 -11.11 6.24
CA LEU A 6 -10.57 -11.31 4.79
C LEU A 6 -9.45 -10.65 3.98
N ILE A 7 -8.95 -9.48 4.38
CA ILE A 7 -7.79 -8.87 3.72
C ILE A 7 -6.56 -9.71 3.99
N PHE A 8 -6.35 -10.08 5.25
CA PHE A 8 -5.18 -10.83 5.66
C PHE A 8 -5.18 -12.27 5.10
N SER A 9 -6.33 -12.91 4.96
CA SER A 9 -6.42 -14.22 4.29
C SER A 9 -6.02 -14.15 2.81
N LYS A 10 -6.32 -13.05 2.11
CA LYS A 10 -5.89 -12.82 0.71
C LYS A 10 -4.39 -12.66 0.54
N PHE A 11 -3.67 -12.32 1.61
CA PHE A 11 -2.22 -12.23 1.58
C PHE A 11 -1.53 -13.53 2.00
N SER A 12 -2.27 -14.58 2.41
CA SER A 12 -1.77 -15.86 2.99
C SER A 12 -1.32 -15.80 4.46
N PHE A 13 -1.86 -14.86 5.27
CA PHE A 13 -1.45 -14.70 6.67
C PHE A 13 -1.84 -15.93 7.51
N LEU A 14 -0.86 -16.78 7.82
CA LEU A 14 -0.95 -17.87 8.80
C LEU A 14 -0.27 -17.50 10.14
N GLY A 15 -0.17 -16.20 10.43
CA GLY A 15 0.55 -15.66 11.59
C GLY A 15 -0.33 -15.44 12.83
N ASN A 16 0.33 -15.18 13.96
CA ASN A 16 -0.31 -14.84 15.23
C ASN A 16 -1.31 -13.66 15.06
N PRO A 17 -2.61 -13.84 15.38
CA PRO A 17 -3.67 -12.84 15.21
C PRO A 17 -3.36 -11.48 15.83
N THR A 18 -2.63 -11.45 16.95
CA THR A 18 -2.30 -10.21 17.66
C THR A 18 -1.31 -9.34 16.87
N LYS A 19 -0.33 -9.96 16.21
CA LYS A 19 0.64 -9.23 15.37
C LYS A 19 -0.02 -8.65 14.12
N LEU A 20 -1.01 -9.35 13.57
CA LEU A 20 -1.83 -8.86 12.46
C LEU A 20 -2.63 -7.62 12.83
N ILE A 21 -3.29 -7.65 13.99
CA ILE A 21 -4.02 -6.50 14.53
C ILE A 21 -3.06 -5.32 14.71
N LYS A 22 -1.85 -5.55 15.23
CA LYS A 22 -0.84 -4.49 15.39
C LYS A 22 -0.49 -3.81 14.06
N ILE A 23 -0.23 -4.58 13.01
CA ILE A 23 0.06 -4.04 11.66
C ILE A 23 -1.13 -3.26 11.13
N PHE A 24 -2.35 -3.79 11.29
CA PHE A 24 -3.55 -3.08 10.87
C PHE A 24 -3.70 -1.74 11.58
N LEU A 25 -3.53 -1.70 12.91
CA LEU A 25 -3.61 -0.46 13.69
C LEU A 25 -2.52 0.53 13.28
N GLN A 26 -1.33 0.07 12.93
CA GLN A 26 -0.28 0.94 12.39
C GLN A 26 -0.68 1.55 11.05
N LEU A 27 -1.20 0.75 10.11
CA LEU A 27 -1.70 1.25 8.82
C LEU A 27 -2.87 2.22 9.00
N GLU A 28 -3.82 1.89 9.88
CA GLU A 28 -4.96 2.76 10.18
C GLU A 28 -4.50 4.11 10.75
N ASN A 29 -3.56 4.09 11.70
CA ASN A 29 -2.99 5.30 12.26
C ASN A 29 -2.23 6.12 11.21
N LEU A 30 -1.46 5.46 10.34
CA LEU A 30 -0.74 6.11 9.25
C LEU A 30 -1.73 6.82 8.31
N ILE A 31 -2.75 6.11 7.82
CA ILE A 31 -3.78 6.66 6.93
C ILE A 31 -4.57 7.80 7.58
N LYS A 32 -4.80 7.75 8.90
CA LYS A 32 -5.50 8.83 9.62
C LYS A 32 -4.65 10.09 9.73
N LYS A 33 -3.35 9.95 10.04
CA LYS A 33 -2.44 11.09 10.25
C LYS A 33 -1.99 11.74 8.95
N GLN A 34 -1.71 10.94 7.94
CA GLN A 34 -1.03 11.39 6.73
C GLN A 34 -2.02 11.65 5.58
N LYS A 35 -2.75 12.76 5.65
CA LYS A 35 -3.75 13.14 4.65
C LYS A 35 -3.16 13.97 3.52
N SER A 36 -3.48 13.56 2.30
CA SER A 36 -3.31 14.38 1.10
C SER A 36 -4.58 15.18 0.80
N ASN A 37 -4.41 16.37 0.24
CA ASN A 37 -5.49 17.19 -0.32
C ASN A 37 -5.77 16.91 -1.80
N TYR A 38 -5.20 15.82 -2.37
CA TYR A 38 -5.43 15.46 -3.77
C TYR A 38 -6.92 15.25 -4.06
N PRO A 39 -7.48 15.84 -5.13
CA PRO A 39 -8.89 15.72 -5.46
C PRO A 39 -9.32 14.25 -5.58
N LYS A 40 -10.46 13.93 -4.97
CA LYS A 40 -11.03 12.59 -5.01
C LYS A 40 -12.11 12.50 -6.08
N PRO A 41 -12.20 11.37 -6.79
CA PRO A 41 -13.33 11.11 -7.67
C PRO A 41 -14.57 10.74 -6.85
N ASP A 42 -15.75 11.11 -7.34
CA ASP A 42 -17.03 10.78 -6.70
C ASP A 42 -17.26 9.26 -6.61
N VAL A 43 -16.93 8.52 -7.68
CA VAL A 43 -17.03 7.06 -7.74
C VAL A 43 -15.87 6.47 -8.53
N SER A 44 -14.86 5.94 -7.83
CA SER A 44 -13.81 5.13 -8.44
C SER A 44 -13.24 4.11 -7.47
N ASP A 45 -12.97 2.90 -7.96
CA ASP A 45 -12.21 1.88 -7.25
C ASP A 45 -10.78 1.71 -7.83
N GLU A 46 -10.34 2.66 -8.66
CA GLU A 46 -8.96 2.72 -9.12
C GLU A 46 -8.08 3.30 -8.02
N LEU A 47 -6.89 2.73 -7.82
CA LEU A 47 -5.89 3.22 -6.88
C LEU A 47 -4.62 3.56 -7.65
N TYR A 48 -4.13 4.77 -7.45
CA TYR A 48 -2.87 5.23 -7.98
C TYR A 48 -1.83 5.35 -6.85
N VAL A 49 -0.58 5.07 -7.19
CA VAL A 49 0.59 5.31 -6.34
C VAL A 49 1.51 6.26 -7.10
N LYS A 50 1.75 7.43 -6.52
CA LYS A 50 2.71 8.41 -7.02
C LYS A 50 4.00 8.30 -6.21
N VAL A 51 5.10 7.97 -6.87
CA VAL A 51 6.43 7.93 -6.28
C VAL A 51 7.25 9.03 -6.93
N GLU A 52 7.25 10.21 -6.32
CA GLU A 52 7.74 11.44 -6.96
C GLU A 52 7.15 11.63 -8.36
N ASP A 53 7.95 11.48 -9.41
CA ASP A 53 7.55 11.66 -10.82
C ASP A 53 6.92 10.40 -11.43
N ASP A 54 7.12 9.24 -10.81
CA ASP A 54 6.60 7.98 -11.31
C ASP A 54 5.17 7.75 -10.84
N ILE A 55 4.29 7.39 -11.77
CA ILE A 55 2.88 7.12 -11.48
C ILE A 55 2.59 5.66 -11.79
N TYR A 56 1.91 5.00 -10.87
CA TYR A 56 1.51 3.61 -11.00
C TYR A 56 0.02 3.46 -10.70
N ARG A 57 -0.67 2.61 -11.42
CA ARG A 57 -2.05 2.21 -11.13
C ARG A 57 -2.10 0.75 -10.67
N LEU A 58 -2.79 0.49 -9.57
CA LEU A 58 -3.08 -0.87 -9.13
C LEU A 58 -4.20 -1.44 -10.00
N HIS A 59 -3.87 -2.45 -10.80
CA HIS A 59 -4.80 -3.16 -11.66
C HIS A 59 -4.54 -4.66 -11.59
N LYS A 60 -5.58 -5.46 -11.30
CA LYS A 60 -5.52 -6.94 -11.28
C LYS A 60 -4.27 -7.45 -10.56
N LYS A 61 -4.13 -7.09 -9.27
CA LYS A 61 -3.03 -7.56 -8.42
C LYS A 61 -1.62 -7.11 -8.85
N LYS A 62 -1.44 -6.09 -9.69
CA LYS A 62 -0.14 -5.55 -10.10
C LYS A 62 -0.19 -4.03 -10.23
N PHE A 63 0.96 -3.39 -10.05
CA PHE A 63 1.17 -1.98 -10.36
C PHE A 63 1.61 -1.85 -11.83
N ILE A 64 0.85 -1.09 -12.60
CA ILE A 64 1.14 -0.76 -14.00
C ILE A 64 1.63 0.69 -14.02
N LYS A 65 2.75 0.96 -14.68
CA LYS A 65 3.26 2.33 -14.83
C LYS A 65 2.34 3.10 -15.77
N GLU A 66 1.94 4.30 -15.36
CA GLU A 66 1.11 5.23 -16.12
C GLU A 66 1.90 6.51 -16.40
N VAL A 67 1.53 7.23 -17.46
CA VAL A 67 2.20 8.49 -17.84
C VAL A 67 1.60 9.68 -17.08
N ILE A 68 0.31 9.64 -16.78
CA ILE A 68 -0.44 10.78 -16.24
C ILE A 68 -1.24 10.32 -15.01
N LEU A 69 -1.19 11.13 -13.96
CA LEU A 69 -2.06 10.99 -12.80
C LEU A 69 -3.35 11.78 -13.10
N PRO A 70 -4.54 11.16 -13.05
CA PRO A 70 -5.79 11.88 -13.30
C PRO A 70 -6.00 13.05 -12.33
N ASN A 71 -6.67 14.12 -12.78
CA ASN A 71 -6.96 15.30 -11.95
C ASN A 71 -7.68 14.94 -10.64
N GLU A 72 -8.52 13.91 -10.68
CA GLU A 72 -9.18 13.32 -9.52
C GLU A 72 -8.80 11.83 -9.44
N ALA A 73 -8.19 11.42 -8.32
CA ALA A 73 -7.75 10.04 -8.15
C ALA A 73 -7.72 9.64 -6.67
N ASN A 74 -8.02 8.38 -6.39
CA ASN A 74 -7.60 7.79 -5.12
C ASN A 74 -6.10 7.56 -5.18
N VAL A 75 -5.34 8.25 -4.33
CA VAL A 75 -3.88 8.28 -4.45
C VAL A 75 -3.18 7.96 -3.14
N ILE A 76 -2.09 7.21 -3.26
CA ILE A 76 -1.03 7.09 -2.25
C ILE A 76 0.20 7.78 -2.82
N ILE A 77 0.83 8.65 -2.05
CA ILE A 77 2.05 9.37 -2.43
C ILE A 77 3.18 8.86 -1.54
N LEU A 78 4.35 8.63 -2.13
CA LEU A 78 5.56 8.14 -1.48
C LEU A 78 6.80 8.84 -2.07
N SER A 79 7.91 8.86 -1.33
CA SER A 79 9.21 9.27 -1.89
C SER A 79 9.94 8.11 -2.57
N LYS A 80 10.86 8.40 -3.50
CA LYS A 80 11.72 7.36 -4.09
C LYS A 80 12.62 6.72 -3.04
N LEU A 81 13.08 7.52 -2.06
CA LEU A 81 13.90 7.02 -0.94
C LEU A 81 13.16 5.96 -0.12
N ALA A 82 11.90 6.22 0.25
CA ALA A 82 11.10 5.26 1.01
C ALA A 82 10.84 3.97 0.21
N LEU A 83 10.66 4.08 -1.11
CA LEU A 83 10.56 2.93 -2.01
C LEU A 83 11.85 2.10 -2.03
N ALA A 84 12.99 2.75 -2.22
CA ALA A 84 14.31 2.10 -2.27
C ALA A 84 14.63 1.37 -0.95
N ASN A 85 14.38 2.02 0.20
CA ASN A 85 14.59 1.41 1.51
C ASN A 85 13.61 0.25 1.77
N SER A 86 12.36 0.36 1.30
CA SER A 86 11.40 -0.75 1.34
C SER A 86 11.85 -1.96 0.51
N LEU A 87 12.53 -1.73 -0.62
CA LEU A 87 13.12 -2.79 -1.45
C LEU A 87 14.28 -3.49 -0.72
N LYS A 88 15.13 -2.76 0.00
CA LYS A 88 16.18 -3.33 0.85
C LYS A 88 15.62 -4.29 1.89
N ILE A 89 14.54 -3.90 2.58
CA ILE A 89 13.89 -4.72 3.61
C ILE A 89 13.43 -6.08 3.05
N VAL A 90 12.98 -6.11 1.79
CA VAL A 90 12.55 -7.35 1.12
C VAL A 90 13.67 -8.06 0.36
N GLY A 91 14.93 -7.64 0.51
CA GLY A 91 16.09 -8.24 -0.16
C GLY A 91 16.03 -8.09 -1.68
N LYS A 92 15.55 -6.94 -2.16
CA LYS A 92 15.45 -6.60 -3.58
C LYS A 92 16.37 -5.44 -3.95
N PRO A 93 16.80 -5.34 -5.22
CA PRO A 93 17.59 -4.21 -5.71
C PRO A 93 16.88 -2.87 -5.47
N GLU A 94 17.66 -1.82 -5.19
CA GLU A 94 17.14 -0.47 -4.88
C GLU A 94 16.44 0.20 -6.08
N ASP A 95 16.80 -0.20 -7.29
CA ASP A 95 16.19 0.20 -8.57
C ASP A 95 14.96 -0.66 -8.96
N GLY A 96 14.52 -1.53 -8.04
CA GLY A 96 13.33 -2.35 -8.20
C GLY A 96 12.02 -1.54 -8.28
N ASP A 97 10.94 -2.21 -8.68
CA ASP A 97 9.62 -1.59 -8.80
C ASP A 97 8.68 -1.95 -7.63
N LEU A 98 7.54 -1.25 -7.54
CA LEU A 98 6.48 -1.55 -6.58
C LEU A 98 5.98 -3.00 -6.68
N ASN A 99 6.09 -3.65 -7.85
CA ASN A 99 5.68 -5.04 -8.00
C ASN A 99 6.61 -6.01 -7.28
N GLN A 100 7.89 -5.69 -7.12
CA GLN A 100 8.82 -6.51 -6.34
C GLN A 100 8.44 -6.51 -4.85
N ILE A 101 8.09 -5.35 -4.29
CA ILE A 101 7.55 -5.25 -2.93
C ILE A 101 6.25 -6.04 -2.82
N LEU A 102 5.31 -5.83 -3.75
CA LEU A 102 4.01 -6.52 -3.75
C LEU A 102 4.16 -8.04 -3.85
N LYS A 103 5.12 -8.54 -4.65
CA LYS A 103 5.44 -9.97 -4.75
C LYS A 103 6.06 -10.49 -3.46
N ALA A 104 6.98 -9.74 -2.84
CA ALA A 104 7.61 -10.13 -1.60
C ALA A 104 6.59 -10.25 -0.45
N LEU A 105 5.73 -9.23 -0.31
CA LEU A 105 4.63 -9.21 0.67
C LEU A 105 3.65 -10.38 0.50
N ARG A 106 3.52 -10.95 -0.70
CA ARG A 106 2.68 -12.13 -0.97
C ARG A 106 3.37 -13.46 -0.76
N LYS A 107 4.69 -13.54 -0.98
CA LYS A 107 5.45 -14.80 -0.96
C LYS A 107 5.98 -15.14 0.41
N GLU A 108 6.60 -14.17 1.07
CA GLU A 108 7.28 -14.36 2.36
C GLU A 108 6.71 -13.34 3.33
N MET A 109 5.67 -13.78 4.04
CA MET A 109 4.93 -12.92 4.93
C MET A 109 5.60 -12.82 6.28
N ASP A 110 6.75 -12.15 6.27
CA ASP A 110 7.41 -11.75 7.49
C ASP A 110 6.72 -10.48 8.03
N LEU A 111 5.93 -10.67 9.09
CA LEU A 111 5.27 -9.59 9.83
C LEU A 111 6.25 -8.49 10.25
N LYS A 112 7.51 -8.85 10.54
CA LYS A 112 8.56 -7.90 10.91
C LYS A 112 8.92 -7.03 9.71
N LYS A 113 9.15 -7.62 8.53
CA LYS A 113 9.39 -6.87 7.28
C LYS A 113 8.21 -5.97 6.93
N CYS A 114 6.97 -6.43 7.09
CA CYS A 114 5.79 -5.59 6.89
C CYS A 114 5.78 -4.38 7.82
N GLN A 115 6.11 -4.56 9.09
CA GLN A 115 6.20 -3.47 10.07
C GLN A 115 7.34 -2.50 9.74
N GLU A 116 8.50 -3.02 9.34
CA GLU A 116 9.65 -2.22 8.90
C GLU A 116 9.32 -1.39 7.66
N ILE A 117 8.62 -1.95 6.66
CA ILE A 117 8.16 -1.21 5.47
C ILE A 117 7.18 -0.10 5.87
N ILE A 118 6.22 -0.36 6.76
CA ILE A 118 5.28 0.66 7.23
C ILE A 118 5.99 1.82 7.92
N ASN A 119 7.01 1.51 8.72
CA ASN A 119 7.83 2.53 9.38
C ASN A 119 8.66 3.31 8.36
N GLU A 120 9.22 2.64 7.35
CA GLU A 120 10.02 3.30 6.32
C GLU A 120 9.20 4.28 5.49
N ILE A 121 7.99 3.90 5.13
CA ILE A 121 7.11 4.79 4.34
C ILE A 121 6.46 5.88 5.19
N SER A 122 6.47 5.80 6.53
CA SER A 122 5.59 6.62 7.37
C SER A 122 5.79 8.12 7.22
N ASP A 123 7.02 8.52 6.94
CA ASP A 123 7.43 9.93 6.91
C ASP A 123 7.09 10.60 5.58
N SER A 124 6.99 9.82 4.50
CA SER A 124 6.67 10.33 3.15
C SER A 124 5.28 9.92 2.66
N PHE A 125 4.64 8.97 3.34
CA PHE A 125 3.32 8.48 2.98
C PHE A 125 2.30 9.60 3.11
N LEU A 126 1.51 9.81 2.06
CA LEU A 126 0.29 10.62 2.10
C LEU A 126 -0.82 9.92 1.32
N THR A 127 -2.06 10.06 1.75
CA THR A 127 -3.21 9.57 0.97
C THR A 127 -4.45 10.41 1.19
N ASN A 128 -5.28 10.54 0.16
CA ASN A 128 -6.61 11.12 0.34
C ASN A 128 -7.61 10.07 0.89
N LEU A 129 -7.31 8.78 0.82
CA LEU A 129 -8.20 7.70 1.25
C LEU A 129 -8.41 7.66 2.78
N SER A 130 -9.60 7.25 3.18
CA SER A 130 -9.88 6.70 4.50
C SER A 130 -9.52 5.21 4.56
N ILE A 131 -9.38 4.67 5.77
CA ILE A 131 -9.09 3.24 5.94
C ILE A 131 -10.19 2.36 5.30
N LYS A 132 -11.46 2.79 5.37
CA LYS A 132 -12.60 2.04 4.80
C LYS A 132 -12.52 1.99 3.27
N GLU A 133 -12.23 3.12 2.63
CA GLU A 133 -12.07 3.18 1.17
C GLU A 133 -10.85 2.37 0.73
N TRP A 134 -9.71 2.50 1.41
CA TRP A 134 -8.52 1.71 1.14
C TRP A 134 -8.81 0.20 1.21
N ILE A 135 -9.47 -0.26 2.29
CA ILE A 135 -9.90 -1.65 2.44
C ILE A 135 -10.78 -2.10 1.27
N LYS A 136 -11.79 -1.30 0.90
CA LYS A 136 -12.71 -1.61 -0.19
C LYS A 136 -11.97 -1.78 -1.53
N ILE A 137 -11.08 -0.85 -1.86
CA ILE A 137 -10.33 -0.87 -3.12
C ILE A 137 -9.39 -2.07 -3.17
N ILE A 138 -8.57 -2.27 -2.12
CA ILE A 138 -7.63 -3.40 -2.04
C ILE A 138 -8.38 -4.72 -2.16
N ARG A 139 -9.54 -4.86 -1.51
CA ARG A 139 -10.36 -6.08 -1.63
C ARG A 139 -10.77 -6.37 -3.06
N LYS A 140 -11.21 -5.36 -3.81
CA LYS A 140 -11.65 -5.52 -5.21
C LYS A 140 -10.48 -5.82 -6.14
N GLN A 141 -9.37 -5.12 -5.98
CA GLN A 141 -8.17 -5.27 -6.83
C GLN A 141 -7.36 -6.54 -6.53
N MET A 142 -7.54 -7.10 -5.34
CA MET A 142 -6.84 -8.31 -4.87
C MET A 142 -7.74 -9.56 -4.82
N SER A 143 -9.00 -9.46 -5.24
CA SER A 143 -9.85 -10.64 -5.52
C SER A 143 -9.28 -11.45 -6.67
#